data_AF-A0A970D4A7-F1
#
_entry.id   AF-A0A970D4A7-F1
#
_cell.length_a   1.000
_cell.length_b   1.000
_cell.length_c   1.000
_cell.angle_alpha   90.00
_cell.angle_beta   90.00
_cell.angle_gamma   90.00
#
_symmetry.space_group_name_H-M   'P 1'
#
loop_
_entity.id
_entity.type
_entity.pdbx_description
1 polymer ?
#
loop_
_entity_poly.entity_id
_entity_poly.type
_entity_poly.pdbx_seq_one_letter_code
_entity_poly.pdbx_strand_id
1 'polypeptide(L)'
;MGKQDKPLKTANSVHKQGFMKEVSANKLLLLMLLPSVLYVIIFSYIPMGGVLLAFKNYNFAKGFFGSPWCGLSNFKFLIISDKLWPLTRNTLLYNFAFIVVGMIMEVGFAIFINEITCRWFKKAFQSFMFLPYFISWVVVVAVEEAVFGYEYGIINQLLVSLGM
;
A
#
# COMPACT_ATOMS: atom_id res chain seq x y z
N MET A 1 -51.38 46.19 1.32
CA MET A 1 -50.68 46.45 0.04
C MET A 1 -49.60 45.40 -0.12
N GLY A 2 -49.94 44.27 -0.74
CA GLY A 2 -49.06 43.13 -0.91
C GLY A 2 -48.04 43.34 -2.02
N LYS A 3 -46.80 42.92 -1.77
CA LYS A 3 -45.83 42.62 -2.82
C LYS A 3 -45.35 41.19 -2.61
N GLN A 4 -46.06 40.32 -3.31
CA GLN A 4 -45.66 39.02 -3.88
C GLN A 4 -44.26 38.53 -3.54
N ASP A 5 -44.22 37.50 -2.70
CA ASP A 5 -43.15 36.53 -2.64
C ASP A 5 -43.02 35.86 -4.01
N LYS A 6 -41.87 36.07 -4.68
CA LYS A 6 -41.54 35.37 -5.92
C LYS A 6 -41.35 33.89 -5.60
N PRO A 7 -41.96 32.95 -6.36
CA PRO A 7 -41.81 31.53 -6.10
C PRO A 7 -40.37 31.09 -6.33
N LEU A 8 -39.82 30.34 -5.36
CA LEU A 8 -38.60 29.57 -5.48
C LEU A 8 -38.69 28.71 -6.75
N LYS A 9 -37.80 28.97 -7.71
CA LYS A 9 -37.71 28.16 -8.93
C LYS A 9 -37.34 26.73 -8.55
N THR A 10 -38.34 25.88 -8.67
CA THR A 10 -38.38 24.44 -8.54
C THR A 10 -37.22 23.75 -9.24
N ALA A 11 -36.63 22.81 -8.50
CA ALA A 11 -35.81 21.67 -8.91
C ALA A 11 -35.48 21.57 -10.41
N ASN A 12 -34.21 21.81 -10.74
CA ASN A 12 -33.64 21.46 -12.04
C ASN A 12 -33.89 19.98 -12.32
N SER A 13 -34.75 19.72 -13.31
CA SER A 13 -34.94 18.42 -13.92
C SER A 13 -33.60 17.92 -14.45
N VAL A 14 -33.09 16.81 -13.89
CA VAL A 14 -31.92 16.09 -14.41
C VAL A 14 -32.28 15.57 -15.80
N HIS A 15 -32.02 16.38 -16.81
CA HIS A 15 -32.10 15.94 -18.19
C HIS A 15 -30.94 14.96 -18.38
N LYS A 16 -31.24 13.65 -18.43
CA LYS A 16 -30.28 12.61 -18.84
C LYS A 16 -29.84 12.90 -20.26
N GLN A 17 -28.85 13.79 -20.42
CA GLN A 17 -28.12 13.91 -21.66
C GLN A 17 -27.44 12.56 -21.91
N GLY A 18 -27.54 12.03 -23.13
CA GLY A 18 -26.92 10.75 -23.46
C GLY A 18 -25.41 10.80 -23.24
N PHE A 19 -24.82 9.69 -22.79
CA PHE A 19 -23.39 9.52 -22.48
C PHE A 19 -22.45 10.18 -23.52
N MET A 20 -22.79 10.08 -24.81
CA MET A 20 -22.01 10.67 -25.90
C MET A 20 -22.03 12.21 -25.92
N LYS A 21 -23.13 12.86 -25.52
CA LYS A 21 -23.20 14.32 -25.39
C LYS A 21 -22.40 14.79 -24.18
N GLU A 22 -22.39 14.02 -23.09
CA GLU A 22 -21.64 14.31 -21.88
C GLU A 22 -20.12 14.16 -22.07
N VAL A 23 -19.68 13.13 -22.81
CA VAL A 23 -18.28 12.96 -23.25
C VAL A 23 -17.85 14.11 -24.17
N SER A 24 -18.74 14.54 -25.08
CA SER A 24 -18.43 15.64 -26.00
C SER A 24 -18.40 17.01 -25.32
N ALA A 25 -19.22 17.21 -24.28
CA ALA A 25 -19.23 18.44 -23.47
C ALA A 25 -18.00 18.53 -22.54
N ASN A 26 -17.51 17.38 -22.04
CA ASN A 26 -16.41 17.30 -21.08
C ASN A 26 -15.06 16.86 -21.70
N LYS A 27 -14.86 17.07 -23.01
CA LYS A 27 -13.63 16.65 -23.73
C LYS A 27 -12.35 17.14 -23.07
N LEU A 28 -12.35 18.38 -22.55
CA LEU A 28 -11.16 18.96 -21.91
C LEU A 28 -10.79 18.21 -20.62
N LEU A 29 -11.78 17.87 -19.78
CA LEU A 29 -11.57 17.08 -18.56
C LEU A 29 -11.07 15.66 -18.90
N LEU A 30 -11.63 15.05 -19.94
CA LEU A 30 -11.21 13.72 -20.40
C LEU A 30 -9.77 13.72 -20.95
N LEU A 31 -9.38 14.81 -21.63
CA LEU A 31 -8.02 14.98 -22.16
C LEU A 31 -6.99 15.18 -21.03
N MET A 32 -7.34 15.88 -19.96
CA MET A 32 -6.47 16.03 -18.77
C MET A 32 -6.30 14.72 -17.99
N LEU A 33 -7.31 13.85 -18.02
CA LEU A 33 -7.28 12.54 -17.38
C LEU A 33 -6.52 11.47 -18.21
N LEU A 34 -6.44 11.67 -19.53
CA LEU A 34 -5.79 10.78 -20.48
C LEU A 34 -4.34 10.39 -20.10
N PRO A 35 -3.42 11.31 -19.72
CA PRO A 35 -2.05 10.94 -19.34
C PRO A 35 -2.01 10.05 -18.08
N SER A 36 -2.85 10.33 -17.07
CA SER A 36 -2.91 9.50 -15.86
C SER A 36 -3.44 8.09 -16.15
N VAL A 37 -4.46 7.97 -17.01
CA VAL A 37 -4.99 6.67 -17.41
C VAL A 37 -3.98 5.88 -18.23
N LEU A 38 -3.31 6.52 -19.19
CA LEU A 38 -2.26 5.87 -19.98
C LEU A 38 -1.13 5.37 -19.08
N TYR A 39 -0.73 6.17 -18.09
CA TYR A 39 0.28 5.76 -17.12
C TYR A 39 -0.16 4.49 -16.35
N VAL A 40 -1.38 4.47 -15.81
CA VAL A 40 -1.92 3.29 -15.10
C VAL A 40 -2.01 2.08 -16.01
N ILE A 41 -2.42 2.25 -17.28
CA ILE A 41 -2.50 1.15 -18.23
C ILE A 41 -1.10 0.57 -18.48
N ILE A 42 -0.13 1.42 -18.80
CA ILE A 42 1.22 0.99 -19.18
C ILE A 42 1.97 0.38 -17.99
N PHE A 43 1.89 0.99 -16.81
CA PHE A 43 2.71 0.59 -15.66
C PHE A 43 2.00 -0.32 -14.66
N SER A 44 0.68 -0.42 -14.66
CA SER A 44 -0.07 -1.28 -13.73
C SER A 44 -0.82 -2.42 -14.43
N TYR A 45 -1.48 -2.16 -15.57
CA TYR A 45 -2.24 -3.21 -16.28
C TYR A 45 -1.38 -4.10 -17.18
N ILE A 46 -0.42 -3.55 -17.92
CA ILE A 46 0.47 -4.37 -18.76
C ILE A 46 1.25 -5.39 -17.93
N PRO A 47 1.90 -5.03 -16.80
CA PRO A 47 2.63 -6.00 -15.97
C PRO A 47 1.74 -7.09 -15.39
N MET A 48 0.45 -6.81 -15.18
CA MET A 48 -0.53 -7.79 -14.68
C MET A 48 -0.76 -8.94 -15.69
N GLY A 49 -0.43 -8.75 -16.97
CA GLY A 49 -0.34 -9.86 -17.93
C GLY A 49 0.67 -10.95 -17.52
N GLY A 50 1.66 -10.61 -16.70
CA GLY A 50 2.61 -11.55 -16.09
C GLY A 50 1.94 -12.61 -15.19
N VAL A 51 0.74 -12.36 -14.68
CA VAL A 51 -0.04 -13.35 -13.90
C VAL A 51 -0.31 -14.61 -14.72
N LEU A 52 -0.36 -14.49 -16.06
CA LEU A 52 -0.52 -15.64 -16.96
C LEU A 52 0.67 -16.62 -16.88
N LEU A 53 1.85 -16.19 -16.42
CA LEU A 53 3.00 -17.06 -16.21
C LEU A 53 2.74 -18.13 -15.14
N ALA A 54 1.88 -17.85 -14.16
CA ALA A 54 1.51 -18.84 -13.14
C ALA A 54 0.81 -20.07 -13.74
N PHE A 55 0.21 -19.93 -14.93
CA PHE A 55 -0.49 -20.99 -15.65
C PHE A 55 0.34 -21.63 -16.78
N LYS A 56 1.58 -21.18 -16.97
CA LYS A 56 2.52 -21.71 -17.96
C LYS A 56 3.69 -22.40 -17.26
N ASN A 57 4.23 -23.45 -17.88
CA ASN A 57 5.52 -24.00 -17.48
C ASN A 57 6.61 -23.13 -18.13
N TYR A 58 6.88 -22.00 -17.49
CA TYR A 58 7.76 -20.97 -18.02
C TYR A 58 9.19 -21.48 -18.15
N ASN A 59 9.71 -21.46 -19.37
CA ASN A 59 11.11 -21.75 -19.65
C ASN A 59 11.76 -20.51 -20.28
N PHE A 60 12.81 -19.99 -19.64
CA PHE A 60 13.54 -18.81 -20.11
C PHE A 60 14.01 -18.93 -21.57
N ALA A 61 14.34 -20.14 -22.03
CA ALA A 61 14.78 -20.39 -23.40
C ALA A 61 13.64 -20.30 -24.45
N LYS A 62 12.38 -20.51 -24.05
CA LYS A 62 11.20 -20.51 -24.94
C LYS A 62 10.40 -19.20 -24.90
N GLY A 63 10.78 -18.27 -24.02
CA GLY A 63 10.13 -16.97 -23.86
C GLY A 63 8.69 -17.03 -23.31
N PHE A 64 8.06 -15.86 -23.20
CA PHE A 64 6.71 -15.68 -22.62
C PHE A 64 5.60 -16.38 -23.43
N PHE A 65 5.72 -16.40 -24.76
CA PHE A 65 4.71 -16.93 -25.66
C PHE A 65 4.95 -18.40 -26.08
N GLY A 66 6.19 -18.91 -26.03
CA GLY A 66 6.53 -20.28 -26.44
C GLY A 66 6.50 -21.33 -25.31
N SER A 67 6.27 -20.91 -24.07
CA SER A 67 6.18 -21.82 -22.92
C SER A 67 4.83 -22.56 -22.90
N PRO A 68 4.81 -23.90 -22.72
CA PRO A 68 3.58 -24.68 -22.75
C PRO A 68 2.66 -24.35 -21.58
N TRP A 69 1.36 -24.38 -21.83
CA TRP A 69 0.34 -24.16 -20.81
C TRP A 69 0.30 -25.36 -19.86
N CYS A 70 0.45 -25.13 -18.56
CA CYS A 70 0.46 -26.17 -17.53
C CYS A 70 -0.76 -26.10 -16.60
N GLY A 71 -1.64 -25.10 -16.79
CA GLY A 71 -2.87 -24.94 -16.04
C GLY A 71 -2.60 -24.78 -14.55
N LEU A 72 -3.13 -25.70 -13.73
CA LEU A 72 -3.04 -25.65 -12.26
C LEU A 72 -1.86 -26.46 -11.70
N SER A 73 -0.95 -26.99 -12.53
CA SER A 73 0.15 -27.84 -12.03
C SER A 73 1.07 -27.11 -11.06
N ASN A 74 1.36 -25.83 -11.32
CA ASN A 74 2.19 -24.99 -10.45
C ASN A 74 1.54 -24.79 -9.08
N PHE A 75 0.22 -24.58 -9.03
CA PHE A 75 -0.53 -24.45 -7.79
C PHE A 75 -0.58 -25.77 -7.01
N LYS A 76 -0.78 -26.90 -7.71
CA LYS A 76 -0.75 -28.22 -7.07
C LYS A 76 0.63 -28.53 -6.46
N PHE A 77 1.70 -28.15 -7.15
CA PHE A 77 3.07 -28.25 -6.62
C PHE A 77 3.25 -27.41 -5.36
N LEU A 78 2.76 -26.17 -5.34
CA LEU A 78 2.84 -25.30 -4.14
C LEU A 78 2.09 -25.89 -2.95
N ILE A 79 0.93 -26.51 -3.17
CA ILE A 79 0.14 -27.17 -2.12
C ILE A 79 0.86 -28.44 -1.61
N ILE A 80 1.34 -29.30 -2.51
CA ILE A 80 2.05 -30.54 -2.14
C ILE A 80 3.37 -30.23 -1.40
N SER A 81 4.01 -29.10 -1.72
CA SER A 81 5.26 -28.71 -1.09
C SER A 81 5.13 -28.31 0.39
N ASP A 82 3.93 -28.33 0.98
CA ASP A 82 3.60 -27.92 2.36
C ASP A 82 4.06 -26.49 2.74
N LYS A 83 4.56 -25.70 1.79
CA LYS A 83 5.01 -24.31 2.01
C LYS A 83 3.88 -23.30 1.97
N LEU A 84 2.82 -23.59 1.22
CA LEU A 84 1.74 -22.63 0.98
C LEU A 84 0.99 -22.29 2.27
N TRP A 85 0.66 -23.30 3.08
CA TRP A 85 -0.10 -23.08 4.33
C TRP A 85 0.68 -22.30 5.39
N PRO A 86 1.93 -22.63 5.75
CA PRO A 86 2.74 -21.83 6.66
C PRO A 86 2.98 -20.41 6.15
N LEU A 87 3.26 -20.25 4.86
CA LEU A 87 3.48 -18.92 4.26
C LEU A 87 2.23 -18.04 4.41
N THR A 88 1.08 -18.52 3.94
CA THR A 88 -0.18 -17.75 4.00
C THR A 88 -0.58 -17.47 5.45
N ARG A 89 -0.49 -18.47 6.34
CA ARG A 89 -0.80 -18.28 7.76
C ARG A 89 0.11 -17.24 8.38
N ASN A 90 1.43 -17.32 8.18
CA ASN A 90 2.37 -16.39 8.77
C ASN A 90 2.14 -14.98 8.25
N THR A 91 2.00 -14.79 6.93
CA THR A 91 1.69 -13.48 6.35
C THR A 91 0.40 -12.90 6.91
N LEU A 92 -0.67 -13.69 7.02
CA LEU A 92 -1.94 -13.22 7.58
C LEU A 92 -1.81 -12.87 9.07
N LEU A 93 -1.15 -13.71 9.85
CA LEU A 93 -0.94 -13.46 11.29
C LEU A 93 -0.07 -12.22 11.53
N TYR A 94 1.00 -12.03 10.76
CA TYR A 94 1.84 -10.83 10.85
C TYR A 94 1.07 -9.58 10.46
N ASN A 95 0.27 -9.61 9.38
CA ASN A 95 -0.55 -8.46 9.01
C ASN A 95 -1.62 -8.16 10.07
N PHE A 96 -2.25 -9.19 10.62
CA PHE A 96 -3.24 -9.01 11.69
C PHE A 96 -2.60 -8.41 12.94
N ALA A 97 -1.46 -8.95 13.38
CA ALA A 97 -0.70 -8.40 14.50
C ALA A 97 -0.25 -6.96 14.22
N PHE A 98 0.22 -6.67 13.00
CA PHE A 98 0.63 -5.33 12.57
C PHE A 98 -0.52 -4.32 12.67
N ILE A 99 -1.72 -4.69 12.22
CA ILE A 99 -2.91 -3.82 12.30
C ILE A 99 -3.30 -3.58 13.76
N VAL A 100 -3.40 -4.63 14.58
CA VAL A 100 -3.85 -4.51 15.97
C VAL A 100 -2.84 -3.73 16.81
N VAL A 101 -1.56 -4.11 16.77
CA VAL A 101 -0.50 -3.44 17.52
C VAL A 101 -0.29 -2.03 17.00
N GLY A 102 -0.26 -1.84 15.68
CA GLY A 102 -0.15 -0.53 15.04
C GLY A 102 -1.25 0.41 15.50
N MET A 103 -2.52 -0.03 15.45
CA MET A 103 -3.66 0.77 15.90
C MET A 103 -3.54 1.15 17.39
N ILE A 104 -3.23 0.19 18.27
CA ILE A 104 -3.07 0.46 19.70
C ILE A 104 -1.96 1.47 19.95
N MET A 105 -0.82 1.31 19.28
CA MET A 105 0.34 2.19 19.42
C MET A 105 0.05 3.59 18.85
N GLU A 106 -0.54 3.70 17.65
CA GLU A 106 -0.90 4.97 17.02
C GLU A 106 -1.88 5.78 17.88
N VAL A 107 -2.94 5.14 18.37
CA VAL A 107 -3.91 5.78 19.27
C VAL A 107 -3.25 6.13 20.61
N GLY A 108 -2.43 5.23 21.16
CA GLY A 108 -1.68 5.46 22.40
C GLY A 108 -0.77 6.69 22.31
N PHE A 109 0.03 6.78 21.24
CA PHE A 109 0.88 7.95 21.00
C PHE A 109 0.06 9.22 20.75
N ALA A 110 -1.07 9.14 20.04
CA ALA A 110 -1.94 10.30 19.85
C ALA A 110 -2.44 10.87 21.20
N ILE A 111 -2.83 9.99 22.14
CA ILE A 111 -3.25 10.38 23.48
C ILE A 111 -2.07 10.96 24.28
N PHE A 112 -0.90 10.30 24.27
CA PHE A 112 0.28 10.81 24.98
C PHE A 112 0.69 12.20 24.49
N ILE A 113 0.66 12.42 23.18
CA ILE A 113 0.96 13.73 22.58
C ILE A 113 -0.12 14.76 22.91
N ASN A 114 -1.36 14.33 23.11
CA ASN A 114 -2.44 15.22 23.49
C ASN A 114 -2.27 15.75 24.91
N GLU A 115 -1.81 14.91 25.84
CA GLU A 115 -1.61 15.25 27.25
C GLU A 115 -0.44 16.21 27.50
N ILE A 116 0.50 16.31 26.55
CA ILE A 116 1.61 17.26 26.64
C ILE A 116 1.07 18.71 26.55
N THR A 117 1.17 19.42 27.68
CA THR A 117 0.78 20.83 27.80
C THR A 117 1.78 21.80 27.15
N CYS A 118 3.07 21.46 27.18
CA CYS A 118 4.15 22.26 26.59
C CYS A 118 4.13 22.22 25.05
N ARG A 119 3.65 23.30 24.43
CA ARG A 119 3.49 23.40 22.96
C ARG A 119 4.79 23.20 22.17
N TRP A 120 5.92 23.69 22.66
CA TRP A 120 7.21 23.52 21.97
C TRP A 120 7.69 22.06 22.01
N PHE A 121 7.58 21.41 23.17
CA PHE A 121 7.93 20.00 23.34
C PHE A 121 7.03 19.08 22.48
N LYS A 122 5.72 19.36 22.44
CA LYS A 122 4.76 18.65 21.59
C LYS A 122 5.16 18.68 20.10
N LYS A 123 5.54 19.86 19.60
CA LYS A 123 5.99 20.03 18.21
C LYS A 123 7.31 19.30 17.94
N ALA A 124 8.27 19.38 18.86
CA ALA A 124 9.55 18.68 18.72
C ALA A 124 9.35 17.16 18.65
N PHE A 125 8.55 16.60 19.57
CA PHE A 125 8.26 15.17 19.63
C PHE A 125 7.58 14.66 18.34
N GLN A 126 6.59 15.41 17.83
CA GLN A 126 5.95 15.07 16.55
C GLN A 126 6.97 15.03 15.40
N SER A 127 7.86 16.01 15.30
CA SER A 127 8.91 16.00 14.28
C SER A 127 9.82 14.77 14.37
N PHE A 128 10.21 14.35 15.59
CA PHE A 128 11.00 13.13 15.78
C PHE A 128 10.23 11.86 15.40
N MET A 129 8.91 11.80 15.66
CA MET A 129 8.08 10.66 15.22
C MET A 129 7.97 10.55 13.70
N PHE A 130 8.05 11.67 12.97
CA PHE A 130 8.04 11.65 11.51
C PHE A 130 9.40 11.34 10.89
N LEU A 131 10.50 11.51 11.64
CA LEU A 131 11.86 11.29 11.16
C LEU A 131 12.07 9.92 10.48
N PRO A 132 11.59 8.79 11.04
CA PRO A 132 11.81 7.47 10.44
C PRO A 132 11.22 7.33 9.04
N TYR A 133 10.13 8.05 8.73
CA TYR A 133 9.49 7.99 7.41
C TYR A 133 10.33 8.62 6.30
N PHE A 134 11.33 9.43 6.64
CA PHE A 134 12.29 9.99 5.67
C PHE A 134 13.45 9.05 5.39
N ILE A 135 13.64 8.00 6.21
CA ILE A 135 14.73 7.04 6.06
C ILE A 135 14.31 5.94 5.08
N SER A 136 15.20 5.61 4.14
CA SER A 136 14.97 4.51 3.19
C SER A 136 14.90 3.16 3.91
N TRP A 137 14.06 2.25 3.43
CA TRP A 137 13.94 0.90 3.97
C TRP A 137 15.28 0.14 3.99
N VAL A 138 16.16 0.39 3.02
CA VAL A 138 17.51 -0.22 2.98
C VAL A 138 18.37 0.24 4.16
N VAL A 139 18.26 1.51 4.54
CA VAL A 139 19.00 2.07 5.68
C VAL A 139 18.42 1.54 6.99
N VAL A 140 17.09 1.41 7.09
CA VAL A 140 16.45 0.80 8.26
C VAL A 140 16.99 -0.62 8.49
N VAL A 141 17.06 -1.45 7.45
CA VAL A 141 17.62 -2.80 7.54
C VAL A 141 19.10 -2.77 7.95
N ALA A 142 19.90 -1.83 7.42
CA ALA A 142 21.31 -1.71 7.82
C ALA A 142 21.49 -1.30 9.29
N VAL A 143 20.62 -0.44 9.82
CA VAL A 143 20.60 -0.05 11.24
C VAL A 143 20.14 -1.22 12.11
N GLU A 144 19.12 -1.96 11.68
CA GLU A 144 18.65 -3.17 12.34
C GLU A 144 19.78 -4.20 12.47
N GLU A 145 20.49 -4.49 11.37
CA GLU A 145 21.66 -5.38 11.36
C GLU A 145 22.82 -4.85 12.21
N ALA A 146 23.07 -3.53 12.25
CA ALA A 146 24.10 -2.97 13.11
C ALA A 146 23.77 -3.12 14.61
N VAL A 147 22.48 -3.11 14.97
CA VAL A 147 22.03 -3.17 16.36
C VAL A 147 21.83 -4.63 16.81
N PHE A 148 21.16 -5.44 15.99
CA PHE A 148 20.72 -6.80 16.29
C PHE A 148 21.52 -7.89 15.55
N GLY A 149 22.51 -7.52 14.75
CA GLY A 149 23.31 -8.46 13.97
C GLY A 149 23.98 -9.52 14.84
N TYR A 150 24.01 -10.75 14.33
CA TYR A 150 24.45 -11.90 15.10
C TYR A 150 25.91 -11.81 15.57
N GLU A 151 26.83 -11.39 14.69
CA GLU A 151 28.27 -11.36 15.01
C GLU A 151 28.75 -10.03 15.59
N TYR A 152 28.26 -8.91 15.07
CA TYR A 152 28.75 -7.57 15.42
C TYR A 152 27.65 -6.63 15.94
N GLY A 153 26.47 -7.16 16.28
CA GLY A 153 25.37 -6.36 16.80
C GLY A 153 25.75 -5.71 18.12
N ILE A 154 25.49 -4.41 18.23
CA ILE A 154 25.76 -3.62 19.45
C ILE A 154 25.12 -4.29 20.67
N ILE A 155 23.89 -4.81 20.53
CA ILE A 155 23.21 -5.48 21.64
C ILE A 155 23.94 -6.75 22.05
N ASN A 156 24.41 -7.56 21.11
CA ASN A 156 25.12 -8.79 21.44
C ASN A 156 26.44 -8.49 22.16
N GLN A 157 27.20 -7.50 21.67
CA GLN A 157 28.42 -7.05 22.34
C GLN A 157 28.16 -6.54 23.77
N LEU A 158 27.05 -5.82 23.97
CA LEU A 158 26.63 -5.39 25.31
C LEU A 158 26.27 -6.57 26.22
N LEU A 159 25.54 -7.57 25.71
CA LEU A 159 25.19 -8.77 26.49
C LEU A 159 26.44 -9.53 26.93
N VAL A 160 27.39 -9.75 26.01
CA VAL A 160 28.69 -10.38 26.30
C VAL A 160 29.48 -9.55 27.32
N SER A 161 29.47 -8.22 27.20
CA SER A 161 30.14 -7.33 28.17
C SER A 161 29.51 -7.38 29.58
N LEU A 162 28.23 -7.72 29.67
CA LEU A 162 27.49 -7.95 30.92
C LEU A 162 27.63 -9.40 31.42
N GLY A 163 28.36 -10.26 30.70
CA GLY A 163 28.64 -11.64 31.08
C GLY A 163 27.57 -12.66 30.71
N MET A 164 26.67 -12.32 29.76
CA MET A 164 25.65 -13.23 29.21
C MET A 164 25.99 -13.67 27.78
#